data_AF-A0A7M5WIP3-F1
#
_entry.id   AF-A0A7M5WIP3-F1
#
_cell.length_a   1.000
_cell.length_b   1.000
_cell.length_c   1.000
_cell.angle_alpha   90.00
_cell.angle_beta   90.00
_cell.angle_gamma   90.00
#
_symmetry.space_group_name_H-M   'P 1'
#
loop_
_entity.id
_entity.type
_entity.pdbx_description
1 polymer ?
#
loop_
_entity_poly.entity_id
_entity_poly.type
_entity_poly.pdbx_seq_one_letter_code
_entity_poly.pdbx_strand_id
1 'polypeptide(L)'
;MEIHLYQIKMANRTVTDAKTVRGTNPQYLVEKITRTRIYECKYWKEHCFALTAELMVDKAMELKAVGGTFGGNVKPTPFICLVLKMLQIQPEKDIVVEFIRNEDYKYVRALGAFYMRLVGTSLDCYKYLEPLYNDYRKMRKKDKVGGKLTYTRHRGFFLR
;
A
#
# COMPACT_ATOMS: atom_id res chain seq x y z
N MET A 1 23.30 -5.07 19.73
CA MET A 1 22.91 -4.62 18.37
C MET A 1 22.39 -5.76 17.49
N GLU A 2 22.99 -6.96 17.51
CA GLU A 2 22.52 -8.11 16.71
C GLU A 2 21.14 -8.65 17.11
N ILE A 3 20.80 -8.69 18.40
CA ILE A 3 19.51 -9.20 18.90
C ILE A 3 18.33 -8.34 18.40
N HIS A 4 18.52 -7.02 18.35
CA HIS A 4 17.50 -6.09 17.85
C HIS A 4 17.29 -6.23 16.33
N LEU A 5 18.36 -6.53 15.59
CA LEU A 5 18.32 -6.80 14.15
C LEU A 5 17.67 -8.17 13.85
N TYR A 6 17.88 -9.17 14.71
CA TYR A 6 17.27 -10.51 14.60
C TYR A 6 15.75 -10.47 14.86
N GLN A 7 15.30 -9.71 15.85
CA GLN A 7 13.87 -9.45 16.09
C GLN A 7 13.20 -8.73 14.90
N ILE A 8 13.88 -7.74 14.31
CA ILE A 8 13.37 -7.04 13.10
C ILE A 8 13.31 -7.99 11.88
N LYS A 9 14.26 -8.94 11.74
CA LYS A 9 14.21 -9.97 10.70
C LYS A 9 13.04 -10.95 10.88
N MET A 10 12.67 -11.30 12.12
CA MET A 10 11.54 -12.19 12.43
C MET A 10 10.17 -11.51 12.34
N ALA A 11 10.06 -10.23 12.71
CA ALA A 11 8.78 -9.50 12.76
C ALA A 11 8.17 -9.15 11.38
N ASN A 12 8.98 -9.20 10.33
CA ASN A 12 8.56 -8.82 8.97
C ASN A 12 8.30 -10.02 8.05
N ARG A 13 8.10 -11.22 8.62
CA ARG A 13 7.68 -12.39 7.85
C ARG A 13 6.23 -12.22 7.40
N THR A 14 5.89 -12.74 6.22
CA THR A 14 4.48 -12.90 5.83
C THR A 14 3.81 -13.82 6.84
N VAL A 15 2.53 -13.54 7.14
CA VAL A 15 1.71 -14.43 7.95
C VAL A 15 1.76 -15.84 7.32
N THR A 16 1.82 -16.88 8.14
CA THR A 16 2.00 -18.27 7.70
C THR A 16 0.90 -18.76 6.76
N ASP A 17 -0.29 -18.17 6.90
CA ASP A 17 -1.48 -18.51 6.10
C ASP A 17 -1.57 -17.72 4.79
N ALA A 18 -0.59 -16.86 4.50
CA ALA A 18 -0.59 -16.04 3.30
C ALA A 18 -0.36 -16.90 2.04
N LYS A 19 -1.35 -16.90 1.15
CA LYS A 19 -1.27 -17.57 -0.16
C LYS A 19 -0.26 -16.87 -1.05
N THR A 20 0.46 -17.67 -1.85
CA THR A 20 1.35 -17.14 -2.88
C THR A 20 0.55 -16.35 -3.92
N VAL A 21 1.07 -15.19 -4.30
CA VAL A 21 0.47 -14.31 -5.30
C VAL A 21 1.38 -14.30 -6.51
N ARG A 22 0.83 -14.65 -7.68
CA ARG A 22 1.58 -14.76 -8.95
C ARG A 22 2.83 -15.65 -8.83
N GLY A 23 2.70 -16.78 -8.11
CA GLY A 23 3.79 -17.75 -7.92
C GLY A 23 4.94 -17.28 -7.02
N THR A 24 4.81 -16.14 -6.32
CA THR A 24 5.84 -15.62 -5.42
C THR A 24 5.25 -15.23 -4.06
N ASN A 25 6.13 -14.95 -3.09
CA ASN A 25 5.70 -14.37 -1.82
C ASN A 25 5.08 -12.98 -2.09
N PRO A 26 3.89 -12.66 -1.54
CA PRO A 26 3.22 -11.37 -1.77
C PRO A 26 4.09 -10.15 -1.48
N GLN A 27 4.98 -10.21 -0.48
CA GLN A 27 5.91 -9.10 -0.20
C GLN A 27 6.91 -8.88 -1.34
N TYR A 28 7.21 -9.90 -2.14
CA TYR A 28 8.18 -9.81 -3.23
C TYR A 28 7.68 -9.02 -4.43
N LEU A 29 6.39 -8.69 -4.47
CA LEU A 29 5.85 -7.72 -5.42
C LEU A 29 6.45 -6.31 -5.23
N VAL A 30 6.99 -6.00 -4.05
CA VAL A 30 7.75 -4.77 -3.78
C VAL A 30 9.24 -5.06 -3.88
N GLU A 31 9.95 -4.23 -4.63
CA GLU A 31 11.39 -4.34 -4.87
C GLU A 31 12.21 -4.40 -3.56
N LYS A 32 13.25 -5.22 -3.53
CA LYS A 32 14.08 -5.45 -2.33
C LYS A 32 14.59 -4.15 -1.71
N ILE A 33 15.10 -3.23 -2.53
CA ILE A 33 15.63 -1.93 -2.07
C ILE A 33 14.53 -1.13 -1.36
N THR A 34 13.35 -1.07 -1.96
CA THR A 34 12.19 -0.36 -1.42
C THR A 34 11.71 -0.99 -0.11
N ARG A 35 11.66 -2.33 -0.01
CA ARG A 35 11.29 -3.02 1.25
C ARG A 35 12.23 -2.69 2.40
N THR A 36 13.54 -2.76 2.16
CA THR A 36 14.54 -2.43 3.19
C THR A 36 14.33 -1.00 3.70
N ARG A 37 14.10 -0.04 2.79
CA ARG A 37 13.80 1.34 3.17
C ARG A 37 12.50 1.50 3.93
N ILE A 38 11.47 0.72 3.61
CA ILE A 38 10.20 0.70 4.36
C ILE A 38 10.42 0.20 5.78
N TYR A 39 11.13 -0.92 5.98
CA TYR A 39 11.38 -1.46 7.32
C TYR A 39 12.24 -0.54 8.19
N GLU A 40 13.13 0.24 7.57
CA GLU A 40 13.95 1.23 8.27
C GLU A 40 13.18 2.51 8.64
N CYS A 41 12.08 2.81 7.93
CA CYS A 41 11.41 4.10 8.07
C CYS A 41 10.69 4.26 9.43
N LYS A 42 10.65 5.49 9.93
CA LYS A 42 10.00 5.85 11.20
C LYS A 42 8.52 5.44 11.22
N TYR A 43 7.81 5.73 10.12
CA TYR A 43 6.39 5.42 9.98
C TYR A 43 6.10 3.92 10.15
N TRP A 44 6.93 3.05 9.58
CA TRP A 44 6.73 1.60 9.70
C TRP A 44 6.90 1.12 11.15
N LYS A 45 7.93 1.62 11.83
CA LYS A 45 8.23 1.24 13.21
C LYS A 45 7.17 1.72 14.20
N GLU A 46 6.59 2.90 13.98
CA GLU A 46 5.63 3.51 14.89
C GLU A 46 4.17 3.13 14.59
N HIS A 47 3.80 3.03 13.31
CA HIS A 47 2.40 2.88 12.91
C HIS A 47 2.06 1.54 12.23
N CYS A 48 3.05 0.83 11.69
CA CYS A 48 2.83 -0.48 11.06
C CYS A 48 3.18 -1.66 11.99
N PHE A 49 3.66 -1.39 13.21
CA PHE A 49 3.91 -2.43 14.21
C PHE A 49 2.58 -3.01 14.72
N ALA A 50 2.43 -4.34 14.68
CA ALA A 50 1.23 -5.06 15.11
C ALA A 50 -0.11 -4.60 14.46
N LEU A 51 -0.06 -3.88 13.34
CA LEU A 51 -1.27 -3.40 12.65
C LEU A 51 -2.09 -4.57 12.08
N THR A 52 -3.39 -4.61 12.36
CA THR A 52 -4.37 -5.57 11.82
C THR A 52 -5.10 -4.99 10.60
N ALA A 53 -5.90 -5.81 9.90
CA ALA A 53 -6.69 -5.36 8.75
C ALA A 53 -7.75 -4.31 9.14
N GLU A 54 -8.37 -4.46 10.32
CA GLU A 54 -9.40 -3.55 10.83
C GLU A 54 -8.82 -2.17 11.14
N LEU A 55 -7.75 -2.11 11.95
CA LEU A 55 -7.08 -0.85 12.34
C LEU A 55 -6.37 -0.15 11.19
N MET A 56 -6.27 -0.81 10.02
CA MET A 56 -5.65 -0.22 8.85
C MET A 56 -6.47 0.93 8.27
N VAL A 57 -7.80 0.87 8.38
CA VAL A 57 -8.66 1.93 7.86
C VAL A 57 -8.34 3.27 8.52
N ASP A 58 -8.08 3.27 9.83
CA ASP A 58 -7.71 4.46 10.60
C ASP A 58 -6.44 5.11 10.08
N LYS A 59 -5.41 4.28 9.81
CA LYS A 59 -4.15 4.76 9.24
C LYS A 59 -4.28 5.16 7.78
N ALA A 60 -5.17 4.54 7.03
CA ALA A 60 -5.46 4.93 5.67
C ALA A 60 -6.22 6.27 5.59
N MET A 61 -7.05 6.61 6.58
CA MET A 61 -7.72 7.92 6.68
C MET A 61 -6.74 9.07 6.94
N GLU A 62 -5.67 8.83 7.70
CA GLU A 62 -4.61 9.81 8.00
C GLU A 62 -3.73 10.16 6.78
N LEU A 63 -3.86 9.43 5.67
CA LEU A 63 -3.07 9.63 4.46
C LEU A 63 -3.34 11.01 3.82
N LYS A 64 -2.25 11.71 3.48
CA LYS A 64 -2.32 13.05 2.86
C LYS A 64 -1.98 13.07 1.37
N ALA A 65 -1.31 12.02 0.88
CA ALA A 65 -0.87 11.90 -0.50
C ALA A 65 -0.61 10.43 -0.87
N VAL A 66 -0.79 10.12 -2.14
CA VAL A 66 -0.48 8.83 -2.76
C VAL A 66 0.94 8.88 -3.34
N GLY A 67 1.72 7.82 -3.20
CA GLY A 67 3.07 7.80 -3.78
C GLY A 67 3.83 6.51 -3.48
N GLY A 68 4.99 6.37 -4.10
CA GLY A 68 5.94 5.30 -3.79
C GLY A 68 7.01 5.82 -2.84
N THR A 69 8.22 5.93 -3.36
CA THR A 69 9.37 6.56 -2.72
C THR A 69 9.61 7.97 -3.26
N PHE A 70 10.22 8.85 -2.48
CA PHE A 70 10.52 10.22 -2.89
C PHE A 70 11.90 10.69 -2.42
N GLY A 71 12.50 11.60 -3.20
CA GLY A 71 13.78 12.23 -2.91
C GLY A 71 15.00 11.32 -3.13
N GLY A 72 16.20 11.92 -3.11
CA GLY A 72 17.46 11.21 -3.35
C GLY A 72 17.75 10.08 -2.36
N ASN A 73 17.24 10.17 -1.13
CA ASN A 73 17.38 9.13 -0.11
C ASN A 73 16.32 8.01 -0.21
N VAL A 74 15.50 7.97 -1.27
CA VAL A 74 14.49 6.92 -1.50
C VAL A 74 13.58 6.76 -0.28
N LYS A 75 13.10 7.87 0.28
CA LYS A 75 12.24 7.83 1.48
C LYS A 75 10.87 7.26 1.08
N PRO A 76 10.37 6.21 1.73
CA PRO A 76 9.05 5.68 1.43
C PRO A 76 7.96 6.63 1.92
N THR A 77 6.86 6.73 1.18
CA THR A 77 5.65 7.40 1.65
C THR A 77 4.83 6.50 2.58
N PRO A 78 4.01 7.08 3.48
CA PRO A 78 3.07 6.29 4.28
C PRO A 78 2.17 5.37 3.43
N PHE A 79 1.80 5.81 2.23
CA PHE A 79 1.01 5.02 1.28
C PHE A 79 1.69 3.68 0.94
N ILE A 80 2.94 3.70 0.46
CA ILE A 80 3.64 2.46 0.11
C ILE A 80 3.94 1.58 1.34
N CYS A 81 4.12 2.20 2.52
CA CYS A 81 4.26 1.45 3.77
C CYS A 81 2.98 0.67 4.11
N LEU A 82 1.80 1.29 4.01
CA LEU A 82 0.53 0.61 4.23
C LEU A 82 0.26 -0.49 3.18
N VAL A 83 0.62 -0.25 1.91
CA VAL A 83 0.52 -1.29 0.87
C VAL A 83 1.38 -2.50 1.22
N LEU A 84 2.63 -2.31 1.65
CA LEU A 84 3.49 -3.42 2.04
C LEU A 84 2.90 -4.17 3.25
N LYS A 85 2.26 -3.44 4.17
CA LYS A 85 1.58 -4.04 5.33
C LYS A 85 0.35 -4.87 4.90
N MET A 86 -0.44 -4.40 3.94
CA MET A 86 -1.52 -5.19 3.34
C MET A 86 -0.99 -6.46 2.69
N LEU A 87 0.13 -6.38 1.96
CA LEU A 87 0.77 -7.57 1.36
C LEU A 87 1.30 -8.55 2.42
N GLN A 88 1.68 -8.06 3.61
CA GLN A 88 2.13 -8.91 4.72
C GLN A 88 0.96 -9.64 5.40
N ILE A 89 -0.14 -8.93 5.67
CA ILE A 89 -1.32 -9.45 6.38
C ILE A 89 -2.21 -10.27 5.44
N GLN A 90 -2.27 -9.89 4.16
CA GLN A 90 -3.17 -10.43 3.14
C GLN A 90 -4.64 -10.41 3.62
N PRO A 91 -5.27 -9.21 3.75
CA PRO A 91 -6.66 -9.12 4.16
C PRO A 91 -7.59 -9.84 3.19
N GLU A 92 -8.75 -10.26 3.70
CA GLU A 92 -9.80 -10.88 2.91
C GLU A 92 -10.31 -9.95 1.80
N LYS A 93 -10.80 -10.56 0.73
CA LYS A 93 -11.26 -9.82 -0.46
C LYS A 93 -12.39 -8.85 -0.13
N ASP A 94 -13.27 -9.21 0.81
CA ASP A 94 -14.42 -8.40 1.18
C ASP A 94 -13.98 -7.08 1.84
N ILE A 95 -12.98 -7.13 2.72
CA ILE A 95 -12.37 -5.93 3.34
C ILE A 95 -11.78 -5.01 2.26
N VAL A 96 -11.09 -5.57 1.26
CA VAL A 96 -10.52 -4.78 0.15
C VAL A 96 -11.63 -4.14 -0.70
N VAL A 97 -12.72 -4.87 -0.93
CA VAL A 97 -13.88 -4.34 -1.66
C VAL A 97 -14.55 -3.22 -0.87
N GLU A 98 -14.68 -3.35 0.45
CA GLU A 98 -15.17 -2.28 1.32
C GLU A 98 -14.29 -1.03 1.25
N PHE A 99 -12.96 -1.20 1.22
CA PHE A 99 -12.03 -0.07 1.05
C PHE A 99 -12.25 0.66 -0.28
N ILE A 100 -12.55 -0.08 -1.35
CA ILE A 100 -12.83 0.48 -2.68
C ILE A 100 -14.20 1.19 -2.70
N ARG A 101 -15.20 0.58 -2.07
CA ARG A 101 -16.58 1.13 -1.99
C ARG A 101 -16.66 2.37 -1.13
N ASN A 102 -15.72 2.59 -0.21
CA ASN A 102 -15.67 3.80 0.60
C ASN A 102 -15.56 5.07 -0.28
N GLU A 103 -16.62 5.88 -0.27
CA GLU A 103 -16.71 7.13 -1.03
C GLU A 103 -16.26 8.35 -0.25
N ASP A 104 -16.12 8.27 1.06
CA ASP A 104 -15.78 9.43 1.89
C ASP A 104 -14.27 9.72 1.83
N TYR A 105 -13.47 8.66 1.85
CA TYR A 105 -12.01 8.76 1.92
C TYR A 105 -11.31 8.34 0.63
N LYS A 106 -10.98 9.34 -0.20
CA LYS A 106 -10.29 9.13 -1.49
C LYS A 106 -8.96 8.35 -1.41
N TYR A 107 -8.23 8.45 -0.29
CA TYR A 107 -6.96 7.74 -0.11
C TYR A 107 -7.14 6.28 0.31
N VAL A 108 -8.19 5.97 1.07
CA VAL A 108 -8.57 4.58 1.43
C VAL A 108 -8.97 3.83 0.15
N ARG A 109 -9.80 4.47 -0.67
CA ARG A 109 -10.18 3.96 -2.00
C ARG A 109 -8.97 3.70 -2.89
N ALA A 110 -8.05 4.67 -2.99
CA ALA A 110 -6.82 4.50 -3.77
C ALA A 110 -5.94 3.36 -3.23
N LEU A 111 -5.89 3.16 -1.91
CA LEU A 111 -5.13 2.09 -1.27
C LEU A 111 -5.71 0.72 -1.61
N GLY A 112 -7.02 0.53 -1.42
CA GLY A 112 -7.72 -0.72 -1.75
C GLY A 112 -7.62 -1.06 -3.24
N ALA A 113 -7.81 -0.08 -4.11
CA ALA A 113 -7.67 -0.26 -5.55
C ALA A 113 -6.23 -0.63 -5.97
N PHE A 114 -5.21 -0.05 -5.33
CA PHE A 114 -3.81 -0.40 -5.61
C PHE A 114 -3.48 -1.81 -5.15
N TYR A 115 -3.97 -2.22 -3.98
CA TYR A 115 -3.82 -3.58 -3.49
C TYR A 115 -4.54 -4.60 -4.40
N MET A 116 -5.78 -4.31 -4.81
CA MET A 116 -6.54 -5.16 -5.75
C MET A 116 -5.80 -5.32 -7.08
N ARG A 117 -5.14 -4.27 -7.58
CA ARG A 117 -4.35 -4.35 -8.82
C ARG A 117 -3.13 -5.27 -8.71
N LEU A 118 -2.52 -5.36 -7.53
CA LEU A 118 -1.35 -6.20 -7.26
C LEU A 118 -1.73 -7.68 -7.06
N VAL A 119 -2.75 -7.93 -6.24
CA VAL A 119 -3.11 -9.28 -5.77
C VAL A 119 -4.27 -9.89 -6.54
N GLY A 120 -5.23 -9.07 -6.98
CA GLY A 120 -6.46 -9.51 -7.62
C GLY A 120 -6.25 -10.15 -9.00
N THR A 121 -7.25 -10.93 -9.40
CA THR A 121 -7.33 -11.50 -10.77
C THR A 121 -7.66 -10.41 -11.78
N SER A 122 -7.38 -10.65 -13.06
CA SER A 122 -7.71 -9.69 -14.13
C SER A 122 -9.21 -9.33 -14.14
N LEU A 123 -10.09 -10.31 -13.97
CA LEU A 123 -11.55 -10.13 -13.90
C LEU A 123 -11.96 -9.23 -12.73
N ASP A 124 -11.41 -9.46 -11.54
CA ASP A 124 -11.69 -8.64 -10.36
C ASP A 124 -11.18 -7.21 -10.53
N CYS A 125 -10.00 -7.05 -11.14
CA CYS A 125 -9.46 -5.74 -11.46
C CYS A 125 -10.42 -4.97 -12.37
N TYR A 126 -10.95 -5.58 -13.44
CA TYR A 126 -11.93 -4.91 -14.29
C TYR A 126 -13.21 -4.56 -13.52
N LYS A 127 -13.82 -5.56 -12.85
CA LYS A 127 -15.11 -5.38 -12.16
C LYS A 127 -15.08 -4.28 -11.10
N TYR A 128 -14.01 -4.20 -10.30
CA TYR A 128 -13.93 -3.27 -9.17
C TYR A 128 -13.20 -1.96 -9.48
N LEU A 129 -12.28 -1.93 -10.45
CA LEU A 129 -11.53 -0.70 -10.78
C LEU A 129 -12.23 0.13 -11.85
N GLU A 130 -13.06 -0.47 -12.72
CA GLU A 130 -13.74 0.26 -13.78
C GLU A 130 -14.68 1.36 -13.25
N PRO A 131 -15.49 1.14 -12.19
CA PRO A 131 -16.31 2.20 -11.60
C PRO A 131 -15.48 3.37 -11.06
N LEU A 132 -14.23 3.13 -10.62
CA LEU A 132 -13.35 4.17 -10.10
C LEU A 132 -12.88 5.16 -11.18
N TYR A 133 -13.03 4.82 -12.46
CA TYR A 133 -12.72 5.76 -13.54
C TYR A 133 -13.69 6.94 -13.62
N ASN A 134 -14.89 6.78 -13.05
CA ASN A 134 -15.88 7.85 -12.96
C ASN A 134 -15.59 8.80 -11.77
N ASP A 135 -14.57 8.52 -10.95
CA ASP A 135 -14.17 9.39 -9.85
C ASP A 135 -13.20 10.49 -10.33
N TYR A 136 -13.73 11.70 -10.48
CA TYR A 136 -12.98 12.88 -10.93
C TYR A 136 -12.24 13.62 -9.81
N ARG A 137 -12.25 13.12 -8.57
CA ARG A 137 -11.66 13.83 -7.43
C ARG A 137 -10.14 13.97 -7.59
N LYS A 138 -9.62 15.15 -7.24
CA LYS A 138 -8.18 15.43 -7.24
C LYS A 138 -7.53 14.83 -6.00
N MET A 139 -6.51 14.00 -6.21
CA MET A 139 -5.66 13.44 -5.16
C MET A 139 -4.26 14.02 -5.24
N ARG A 140 -3.62 14.22 -4.09
CA ARG A 140 -2.22 14.63 -4.06
C ARG A 140 -1.35 13.40 -4.32
N LYS A 141 -0.48 13.48 -5.31
CA LYS A 141 0.55 12.50 -5.64
C LYS A 141 1.91 13.06 -5.28
N LYS A 142 2.75 12.25 -4.65
CA LYS A 142 4.13 12.61 -4.35
C LYS A 142 5.05 12.02 -5.41
N ASP A 143 5.71 12.89 -6.17
CA ASP A 143 6.62 12.46 -7.24
C ASP A 143 8.00 12.05 -6.71
N LYS A 144 8.63 11.10 -7.43
CA LYS A 144 9.94 10.53 -7.09
C LYS A 144 11.05 11.58 -7.08
N VAL A 145 11.09 12.43 -8.11
CA VAL A 145 12.27 13.25 -8.46
C VAL A 145 12.37 14.55 -7.66
N GLY A 146 11.25 15.16 -7.26
CA GLY A 146 11.27 16.50 -6.64
C GLY A 146 10.48 16.66 -5.36
N GLY A 147 9.82 15.60 -4.86
CA GLY A 147 8.92 15.70 -3.70
C GLY A 147 7.72 16.64 -3.89
N LYS A 148 7.58 17.23 -5.09
CA LYS A 148 6.46 18.09 -5.47
C LYS A 148 5.16 17.29 -5.38
N LEU A 149 4.14 17.93 -4.81
CA LEU A 149 2.80 17.40 -4.76
C LEU A 149 2.11 17.75 -6.07
N THR A 150 1.90 16.75 -6.92
CA THR A 150 1.11 16.88 -8.14
C THR A 150 -0.32 16.44 -7.86
N TYR A 151 -1.29 16.98 -8.60
CA TYR A 151 -2.67 16.51 -8.52
C TYR A 151 -2.87 15.40 -9.55
N THR A 152 -3.14 14.18 -9.10
CA THR A 152 -3.52 13.06 -9.95
C THR A 152 -4.99 12.74 -9.80
N ARG A 153 -5.61 12.26 -10.88
CA ARG A 153 -6.93 11.62 -10.85
C ARG A 153 -6.75 10.12 -10.62
N HIS A 154 -7.82 9.44 -10.19
CA HIS A 154 -7.82 7.98 -10.06
C HIS A 154 -7.37 7.30 -11.36
N ARG A 155 -7.85 7.75 -12.53
CA ARG A 155 -7.40 7.28 -13.86
C ARG A 155 -5.88 7.26 -14.05
N GLY A 156 -5.19 8.34 -13.66
CA GLY A 156 -3.75 8.49 -13.93
C GLY A 156 -2.85 7.69 -13.00
N PHE A 157 -3.40 7.12 -11.92
CA PHE A 157 -2.64 6.33 -10.97
C PHE A 157 -2.64 4.82 -11.30
N PHE A 158 -3.68 4.32 -11.96
CA PHE A 158 -3.85 2.88 -12.26
C PHE A 158 -3.43 2.46 -13.68
N LEU A 159 -3.27 3.41 -14.61
CA LEU A 159 -2.98 3.17 -16.04
C LEU A 159 -1.48 3.29 -16.43
N ARG A 160 -0.57 3.42 -15.47
CA ARG A 160 0.89 3.42 -15.69
C ARG A 160 1.55 2.37 -14.81
#